data_AF-F8JY94-F1
#
_entry.id   AF-F8JY94-F1
#
_cell.length_a   1.000
_cell.length_b   1.000
_cell.length_c   1.000
_cell.angle_alpha   90.00
_cell.angle_beta   90.00
_cell.angle_gamma   90.00
#
_symmetry.space_group_name_H-M   'P 1'
#
loop_
_entity.id
_entity.type
_entity.pdbx_description
1 polymer ?
#
loop_
_entity_poly.entity_id
_entity_poly.type
_entity_poly.pdbx_seq_one_letter_code
_entity_poly.pdbx_strand_id
1 'polypeptide(L)'
;MTTNDVTGGTGMSGFQVTPEYVREAATSCDTTAELVKEQLDALKAYVQSLEDVWHGVAHNTFQIYMQEYDLYANMLHQALTGIASGLRGTHVNYEQSEQSALDGIRKLQGELAPARLS
;
A
#
# COMPACT_ATOMS: atom_id res chain seq x y z
N MET A 1 20.58 -40.91 -28.13
CA MET A 1 19.13 -40.63 -28.15
C MET A 1 18.88 -39.50 -27.17
N THR A 2 18.66 -38.31 -27.69
CA THR A 2 18.41 -37.07 -26.93
C THR A 2 16.93 -37.01 -26.54
N THR A 3 16.62 -37.21 -25.26
CA THR A 3 15.31 -36.85 -24.71
C THR A 3 15.27 -35.35 -24.46
N ASN A 4 14.48 -34.69 -25.29
CA ASN A 4 14.14 -33.28 -25.26
C ASN A 4 13.30 -33.03 -24.01
N ASP A 5 13.90 -32.50 -22.94
CA ASP A 5 13.14 -31.97 -21.81
C ASP A 5 12.66 -30.56 -22.17
N VAL A 6 11.51 -30.51 -22.85
CA VAL A 6 10.72 -29.29 -22.99
C VAL A 6 9.78 -29.24 -21.79
N THR A 7 10.33 -28.94 -20.61
CA THR A 7 9.53 -28.41 -19.50
C THR A 7 9.28 -26.93 -19.75
N GLY A 8 8.41 -26.67 -20.74
CA GLY A 8 7.71 -25.40 -20.87
C GLY A 8 6.72 -25.27 -19.71
N GLY A 9 7.13 -24.56 -18.67
CA GLY A 9 6.29 -24.38 -17.48
C GLY A 9 6.78 -23.31 -16.50
N THR A 10 7.60 -22.36 -16.94
CA THR A 10 8.02 -21.20 -16.12
C THR A 10 7.04 -20.04 -16.28
N GLY A 11 5.75 -20.32 -16.25
CA GLY A 11 4.68 -19.37 -16.52
C GLY A 11 3.63 -19.36 -15.42
N MET A 12 4.03 -19.22 -14.15
CA MET A 12 3.13 -18.78 -13.05
C MET A 12 3.84 -18.63 -11.70
N SER A 13 5.06 -19.17 -11.53
CA SER A 13 5.77 -19.29 -10.24
C SER A 13 6.41 -17.99 -9.71
N GLY A 14 6.02 -16.83 -10.21
CA GLY A 14 6.69 -15.54 -9.93
C GLY A 14 5.93 -14.54 -9.04
N PHE A 15 4.62 -14.68 -8.84
CA PHE A 15 3.86 -13.73 -8.02
C PHE A 15 3.90 -14.17 -6.55
N GLN A 16 4.97 -13.81 -5.83
CA GLN A 16 5.06 -14.00 -4.37
C GLN A 16 4.03 -13.15 -3.59
N VAL A 17 3.38 -12.19 -4.26
CA VAL A 17 2.35 -11.31 -3.71
C VAL A 17 1.17 -11.33 -4.68
N THR A 18 -0.01 -11.74 -4.22
CA THR A 18 -1.23 -11.73 -5.04
C THR A 18 -1.90 -10.35 -4.97
N PRO A 19 -2.67 -9.95 -6.00
CA PRO A 19 -3.49 -8.73 -5.97
C PRO A 19 -4.35 -8.60 -4.71
N GLU A 20 -4.91 -9.71 -4.23
CA GLU A 20 -5.72 -9.76 -3.01
C GLU A 20 -4.90 -9.43 -1.76
N TYR A 21 -3.69 -9.99 -1.63
CA TYR A 21 -2.80 -9.69 -0.50
C TYR A 21 -2.42 -8.21 -0.46
N VAL A 22 -2.18 -7.58 -1.61
CA VAL A 22 -1.89 -6.14 -1.69
C VAL A 22 -3.09 -5.31 -1.24
N ARG A 23 -4.30 -5.68 -1.68
CA ARG A 23 -5.54 -5.00 -1.30
C ARG A 23 -5.80 -5.10 0.21
N GLU A 24 -5.60 -6.28 0.79
CA GLU A 24 -5.73 -6.50 2.24
C GLU A 24 -4.68 -5.71 3.02
N ALA A 25 -3.42 -5.71 2.56
CA ALA A 25 -2.35 -4.92 3.17
C ALA A 25 -2.66 -3.42 3.11
N ALA A 26 -3.14 -2.90 1.99
CA ALA A 26 -3.53 -1.50 1.85
C ALA A 26 -4.66 -1.12 2.84
N THR A 27 -5.68 -1.98 2.94
CA THR A 27 -6.79 -1.79 3.90
C THR A 27 -6.29 -1.80 5.34
N SER A 28 -5.40 -2.75 5.68
CA SER A 28 -4.77 -2.83 7.01
C SER A 28 -3.95 -1.58 7.34
N CYS A 29 -3.21 -1.04 6.37
CA CYS A 29 -2.46 0.21 6.52
C CYS A 29 -3.39 1.41 6.77
N ASP A 30 -4.51 1.54 6.05
CA ASP A 30 -5.48 2.61 6.28
C ASP A 30 -6.09 2.51 7.70
N THR A 31 -6.56 1.31 8.09
CA THR A 31 -7.09 1.08 9.45
C THR A 31 -6.05 1.42 10.51
N THR A 32 -4.79 1.03 10.29
CA THR A 32 -3.71 1.35 11.23
C THR A 32 -3.46 2.87 11.28
N ALA A 33 -3.52 3.56 10.14
CA ALA A 33 -3.36 5.01 10.08
C ALA A 33 -4.45 5.76 10.85
N GLU A 34 -5.69 5.28 10.80
CA GLU A 34 -6.82 5.80 11.56
C GLU A 34 -6.63 5.56 13.06
N LEU A 35 -6.31 4.32 13.46
CA LEU A 35 -6.08 3.97 14.87
C LEU A 35 -4.93 4.79 15.49
N VAL A 36 -3.82 4.95 14.75
CA VAL A 36 -2.69 5.76 15.20
C VAL A 36 -3.11 7.22 15.34
N LYS A 37 -3.89 7.75 14.39
CA LYS A 37 -4.41 9.13 14.48
C LYS A 37 -5.29 9.32 15.72
N GLU A 38 -6.21 8.40 16.00
CA GLU A 38 -7.07 8.46 17.18
C GLU A 38 -6.25 8.45 18.49
N GLN A 39 -5.23 7.60 18.58
CA GLN A 39 -4.35 7.53 19.75
C GLN A 39 -3.55 8.82 19.94
N LEU A 40 -3.07 9.42 18.85
CA LEU A 40 -2.38 10.70 18.90
C LEU A 40 -3.34 11.83 19.33
N ASP A 41 -4.54 11.89 18.76
CA ASP A 41 -5.53 12.89 19.15
C ASP A 41 -5.92 12.75 20.64
N ALA A 42 -6.04 11.54 21.15
CA ALA A 42 -6.28 11.27 22.58
C ALA A 42 -5.10 11.70 23.47
N LEU A 43 -3.87 11.39 23.07
CA LEU A 43 -2.66 11.82 23.79
C LEU A 43 -2.55 13.35 23.83
N LYS A 44 -2.82 14.01 22.70
CA LYS A 44 -2.87 15.46 22.58
C LYS A 44 -3.85 16.05 23.58
N ALA A 45 -5.08 15.55 23.61
CA ALA A 45 -6.12 16.03 24.51
C ALA A 45 -5.73 15.85 25.99
N TYR A 46 -5.13 14.71 26.34
CA TYR A 46 -4.62 14.47 27.69
C TYR A 46 -3.53 15.48 28.07
N VAL A 47 -2.54 15.70 27.20
CA VAL A 47 -1.45 16.65 27.45
C VAL A 47 -1.97 18.09 27.55
N GLN A 48 -2.93 18.49 26.70
CA GLN A 48 -3.60 19.79 26.79
C GLN A 48 -4.37 19.99 28.08
N SER A 49 -4.95 18.93 28.66
CA SER A 49 -5.63 19.05 29.96
C SER A 49 -4.68 19.43 31.11
N LEU A 50 -3.37 19.25 30.93
CA LEU A 50 -2.35 19.61 31.91
C LEU A 50 -1.86 21.06 31.75
N GLU A 51 -2.28 21.74 30.67
CA GLU A 51 -1.84 23.10 30.34
C GLU A 51 -2.16 24.11 31.43
N ASP A 52 -3.31 23.96 32.10
CA ASP A 52 -3.77 24.83 33.19
C ASP A 52 -2.78 24.88 34.38
N VAL A 53 -1.89 23.90 34.47
CA VAL A 53 -0.87 23.82 35.54
C VAL A 53 0.41 24.61 35.18
N TRP A 54 0.62 24.93 33.89
CA TRP A 54 1.89 25.48 33.39
C TRP A 54 1.73 26.95 33.00
N HIS A 55 2.08 27.85 33.93
CA HIS A 55 2.07 29.29 33.69
C HIS A 55 3.46 29.87 33.36
N GLY A 56 3.49 31.02 32.69
CA GLY A 56 4.72 31.77 32.41
C GLY A 56 5.57 31.18 31.28
N VAL A 57 6.89 31.14 31.45
CA VAL A 57 7.83 30.65 30.40
C VAL A 57 7.52 29.20 29.98
N ALA A 58 7.05 28.38 30.92
CA ALA A 58 6.66 26.99 30.66
C ALA A 58 5.48 26.87 29.67
N HIS A 59 4.55 27.83 29.67
CA HIS A 59 3.44 27.88 28.73
C HIS A 59 3.92 28.09 27.29
N ASN A 60 4.86 29.02 27.08
CA ASN A 60 5.39 29.26 25.73
C ASN A 60 6.12 28.03 25.18
N THR A 61 6.93 27.37 26.01
CA THR A 61 7.61 26.12 25.64
C THR A 61 6.61 24.99 25.36
N PHE A 62 5.54 24.90 26.15
CA PHE A 62 4.46 23.95 25.91
C PHE A 62 3.82 24.15 24.53
N GLN A 63 3.46 25.39 24.19
CA GLN A 63 2.85 25.70 22.89
C GLN A 63 3.75 25.31 21.71
N ILE A 64 5.07 25.51 21.84
CA ILE A 64 6.06 25.06 20.84
C ILE A 64 6.04 23.54 20.69
N TYR A 65 6.10 22.79 21.80
CA TYR A 65 6.06 21.33 21.75
C TYR A 65 4.73 20.78 21.23
N MET A 66 3.61 21.44 21.52
CA MET A 66 2.32 21.06 20.97
C MET A 66 2.26 21.26 19.45
N GLN A 67 2.94 22.29 18.93
CA GLN A 67 3.05 22.52 17.49
C GLN A 67 3.95 21.48 16.80
N GLU A 68 5.09 21.14 17.41
CA GLU A 68 5.97 20.06 16.92
C GLU A 68 5.26 18.70 16.97
N TYR A 69 4.51 18.45 18.04
CA TYR A 69 3.67 17.26 18.17
C TYR A 69 2.69 17.13 17.00
N ASP A 70 1.94 18.20 16.70
CA ASP A 70 0.99 18.21 15.58
C ASP A 70 1.69 17.98 14.23
N LEU A 71 2.87 18.56 14.03
CA LEU A 71 3.66 18.34 12.82
C LEU A 71 3.99 16.85 12.66
N TYR A 72 4.57 16.23 13.69
CA TYR A 72 5.00 14.84 13.63
C TYR A 72 3.83 13.85 13.56
N ALA A 73 2.73 14.13 14.26
CA ALA A 73 1.51 13.34 14.17
C ALA A 73 0.96 13.31 12.73
N ASN A 74 0.91 14.47 12.08
CA ASN A 74 0.48 14.58 10.68
C ASN A 74 1.45 13.88 9.73
N MET A 75 2.76 14.04 9.93
CA MET A 75 3.77 13.35 9.11
C MET A 75 3.63 11.83 9.19
N LEU A 76 3.40 11.27 10.39
CA LEU A 76 3.21 9.84 10.57
C LEU A 76 1.94 9.35 9.86
N HIS A 77 0.81 10.05 10.03
CA HIS A 77 -0.43 9.71 9.35
C HIS A 77 -0.30 9.77 7.81
N GLN A 78 0.37 10.80 7.28
CA GLN A 78 0.66 10.93 5.85
C GLN A 78 1.56 9.80 5.34
N ALA A 79 2.55 9.36 6.11
CA ALA A 79 3.40 8.25 5.73
C ALA A 79 2.61 6.93 5.63
N LEU A 80 1.73 6.65 6.60
CA LEU A 80 0.92 5.42 6.62
C LEU A 80 -0.10 5.39 5.48
N THR A 81 -0.80 6.50 5.24
CA THR A 81 -1.74 6.64 4.12
C THR A 81 -1.01 6.62 2.76
N GLY A 82 0.19 7.17 2.69
CA GLY A 82 1.07 7.09 1.52
C GLY A 82 1.48 5.65 1.18
N ILE A 83 1.81 4.84 2.18
CA ILE A 83 2.09 3.40 2.00
C ILE A 83 0.85 2.68 1.47
N ALA A 84 -0.33 2.91 2.05
CA ALA A 84 -1.59 2.32 1.58
C ALA A 84 -1.90 2.71 0.13
N SER A 85 -1.67 3.97 -0.24
CA SER A 85 -1.81 4.44 -1.62
C SER A 85 -0.81 3.76 -2.57
N GLY A 86 0.45 3.60 -2.15
CA GLY A 86 1.47 2.91 -2.94
C GLY A 86 1.11 1.45 -3.21
N LEU A 87 0.58 0.75 -2.21
CA LEU A 87 0.06 -0.61 -2.34
C LEU A 87 -1.14 -0.68 -3.30
N ARG A 88 -2.10 0.25 -3.21
CA ARG A 88 -3.18 0.30 -4.22
C ARG A 88 -2.67 0.52 -5.64
N GLY A 89 -1.65 1.37 -5.80
CA GLY A 89 -1.03 1.62 -7.10
C GLY A 89 -0.39 0.37 -7.71
N THR A 90 0.26 -0.49 -6.90
CA THR A 90 0.83 -1.74 -7.41
C THR A 90 -0.26 -2.73 -7.83
N HIS A 91 -1.38 -2.81 -7.12
CA HIS A 91 -2.53 -3.64 -7.50
C HIS A 91 -3.07 -3.32 -8.90
N VAL A 92 -3.32 -2.04 -9.20
CA VAL A 92 -3.80 -1.60 -10.52
C VAL A 92 -2.83 -2.00 -11.65
N ASN A 93 -1.52 -1.85 -11.39
CA ASN A 93 -0.49 -2.23 -12.36
C ASN A 93 -0.46 -3.75 -12.61
N TYR A 94 -0.73 -4.57 -11.59
CA TYR A 94 -0.83 -6.03 -11.75
C TYR A 94 -2.03 -6.45 -12.59
N GLU A 95 -3.24 -5.96 -12.27
CA GLU A 95 -4.45 -6.29 -13.05
C GLU A 95 -4.31 -5.88 -14.52
N GLN A 96 -3.76 -4.70 -14.78
CA GLN A 96 -3.55 -4.22 -16.14
C GLN A 96 -2.53 -5.06 -16.91
N SER A 97 -1.47 -5.51 -16.24
CA SER A 97 -0.45 -6.38 -16.85
C SER A 97 -1.00 -7.76 -17.17
N GLU A 98 -1.82 -8.34 -16.27
CA GLU A 98 -2.48 -9.62 -16.49
C GLU A 98 -3.49 -9.56 -17.64
N GLN A 99 -4.33 -8.52 -17.68
CA GLN A 99 -5.27 -8.31 -18.77
C GLN A 99 -4.54 -8.17 -20.13
N SER A 100 -3.44 -7.41 -20.16
CA SER A 100 -2.61 -7.26 -21.36
C SER A 100 -1.97 -8.58 -21.80
N ALA A 101 -1.53 -9.42 -20.85
CA ALA A 101 -0.98 -10.74 -21.14
C ALA A 101 -2.06 -11.69 -21.72
N LEU A 102 -3.26 -11.70 -21.13
CA LEU A 102 -4.40 -12.49 -21.62
C LEU A 102 -4.81 -12.09 -23.04
N ASP A 103 -4.85 -10.78 -23.32
CA ASP A 103 -5.20 -10.28 -24.66
C ASP A 103 -4.12 -10.62 -25.69
N GLY A 104 -2.85 -10.60 -25.30
CA GLY A 104 -1.73 -11.11 -26.11
C GLY A 104 -1.89 -12.60 -26.43
N ILE A 105 -2.22 -13.43 -25.44
CA ILE A 105 -2.44 -14.88 -25.64
C ILE A 105 -3.64 -15.14 -26.55
N ARG A 106 -4.76 -14.43 -26.35
CA ARG A 106 -5.96 -14.54 -27.21
C ARG A 106 -5.64 -14.19 -28.65
N LYS A 107 -4.83 -13.15 -28.87
CA LYS A 107 -4.38 -12.76 -30.20
C LYS A 107 -3.55 -13.86 -30.86
N LEU A 108 -2.58 -14.42 -30.14
CA LEU A 108 -1.76 -15.54 -30.64
C LEU A 108 -2.61 -16.79 -30.96
N GLN A 109 -3.60 -17.10 -30.13
CA GLN A 109 -4.54 -18.20 -30.41
C GLN A 109 -5.37 -17.93 -31.67
N GLY A 110 -5.82 -16.69 -31.89
CA GLY A 110 -6.53 -16.28 -33.09
C GLY A 110 -5.67 -16.33 -34.36
N GLU A 111 -4.37 -16.07 -34.26
CA GLU A 111 -3.40 -16.15 -35.37
C GLU A 111 -2.98 -17.60 -35.69
N LEU A 112 -2.92 -18.47 -34.68
CA LEU A 112 -2.60 -19.89 -34.83
C LEU A 112 -3.80 -20.73 -35.32
N ALA A 113 -5.03 -20.34 -35.00
CA ALA A 113 -6.24 -21.02 -35.48
C ALA A 113 -6.35 -21.17 -37.02
N PRO A 114 -6.07 -20.15 -37.85
CA PRO A 114 -6.09 -20.27 -39.32
C PRO A 114 -4.91 -21.06 -39.88
N ALA A 115 -3.81 -21.20 -39.14
CA ALA A 115 -2.62 -21.95 -39.60
C ALA A 115 -2.77 -23.48 -39.51
N ARG A 116 -3.84 -24.00 -38.90
CA ARG A 116 -4.09 -25.45 -38.72
C ARG A 116 -5.09 -26.04 -39.71
N LEU A 117 -5.50 -25.28 -40.73
CA LEU A 117 -6.51 -25.68 -41.74
C LEU A 117 -5.98 -25.80 -43.17
N SER A 118 -4.67 -25.88 -43.38
CA SER A 118 -4.03 -26.10 -44.70
C SER A 118 -3.15 -27.33 -44.73
#